data_AF-G5DWB6-F1
#
_entry.id   AF-G5DWB6-F1
#
_cell.length_a   1.000
_cell.length_b   1.000
_cell.length_c   1.000
_cell.angle_alpha   90.00
_cell.angle_beta   90.00
_cell.angle_gamma   90.00
#
_symmetry.space_group_name_H-M   'P 1'
#
loop_
_entity.id
_entity.type
_entity.pdbx_description
1 polymer ?
#
loop_
_entity_poly.entity_id
_entity_poly.type
_entity_poly.pdbx_seq_one_letter_code
_entity_poly.pdbx_strand_id
1 'polypeptide(L)'
;RKKKGKGKEVDDNENLDDKKSFKNQLATLDIFAGCGGLSEGLERSGVSQTKWAIEYEEPAGEAFNLNHPEASVFVNNCNVILSAIMSACGDEDDCMSTPEASDQAKKLDENEINKLPRPGQVDFINGGPPCQGFSGMNRFNKSAWSKVQCEMILAFLSFADYFRPKYFLLENVRNFVSFNKGQTFRLAIASLLEMGYQVRFGILDAGAFGVSQSRKRAFIWAASPEETLPDWPEPMHVFAGSELKISLGSGTQYAAVRSTATGA
;
A
#
# COMPACT_ATOMS: atom_id res chain seq x y z
N ARG A 1 -56.89 -12.09 -43.37
CA ARG A 1 -56.25 -11.40 -44.52
C ARG A 1 -55.04 -10.62 -43.98
N LYS A 2 -53.82 -11.03 -44.40
CA LYS A 2 -52.47 -10.43 -44.26
C LYS A 2 -51.98 -9.83 -42.91
N LYS A 3 -51.04 -10.57 -42.30
CA LYS A 3 -49.88 -10.11 -41.50
C LYS A 3 -49.00 -9.11 -42.27
N LYS A 4 -48.40 -8.12 -41.57
CA LYS A 4 -46.96 -7.81 -41.60
C LYS A 4 -46.60 -6.60 -40.70
N GLY A 5 -45.62 -6.81 -39.83
CA GLY A 5 -44.89 -5.80 -39.08
C GLY A 5 -43.87 -6.52 -38.19
N LYS A 6 -42.73 -6.89 -38.78
CA LYS A 6 -41.65 -7.68 -38.17
C LYS A 6 -41.00 -6.91 -37.01
N GLY A 7 -40.67 -7.63 -35.95
CA GLY A 7 -39.90 -7.14 -34.82
C GLY A 7 -38.42 -6.87 -35.14
N LYS A 8 -37.79 -6.18 -34.20
CA LYS A 8 -36.36 -6.28 -33.92
C LYS A 8 -36.27 -6.86 -32.51
N GLU A 9 -35.96 -8.15 -32.42
CA GLU A 9 -35.39 -8.71 -31.21
C GLU A 9 -34.04 -8.01 -31.00
N VAL A 10 -33.89 -7.39 -29.84
CA VAL A 10 -32.58 -6.95 -29.36
C VAL A 10 -31.92 -8.22 -28.86
N ASP A 11 -30.84 -8.60 -29.51
CA ASP A 11 -30.06 -9.80 -29.19
C ASP A 11 -29.36 -9.53 -27.86
N ASP A 12 -29.91 -10.06 -26.77
CA ASP A 12 -29.32 -10.12 -25.44
C ASP A 12 -28.16 -11.12 -25.44
N ASN A 13 -27.07 -10.79 -26.15
CA ASN A 13 -25.81 -11.54 -26.13
C ASN A 13 -24.60 -10.60 -26.23
N GLU A 14 -24.50 -9.65 -25.32
CA GLU A 14 -23.18 -9.19 -24.89
C GLU A 14 -22.67 -10.15 -23.82
N ASN A 15 -22.15 -11.29 -24.29
CA ASN A 15 -21.18 -12.07 -23.51
C ASN A 15 -19.97 -11.17 -23.25
N LEU A 16 -19.99 -10.46 -22.13
CA LEU A 16 -18.82 -9.82 -21.53
C LEU A 16 -17.94 -10.92 -20.92
N ASP A 17 -17.39 -11.78 -21.77
CA ASP A 17 -16.19 -12.55 -21.46
C ASP A 17 -15.00 -11.59 -21.49
N ASP A 18 -14.94 -10.68 -20.51
CA ASP A 18 -13.77 -9.87 -20.18
C ASP A 18 -12.73 -10.77 -19.50
N LYS A 19 -12.23 -11.76 -20.24
CA LYS A 19 -10.95 -12.39 -19.92
C LYS A 19 -9.86 -11.37 -20.24
N LYS A 20 -9.71 -10.36 -19.37
CA LYS A 20 -8.53 -9.50 -19.34
C LYS A 20 -7.30 -10.40 -19.38
N SER A 21 -6.48 -10.21 -20.40
CA SER A 21 -5.18 -10.87 -20.50
C SER A 21 -4.35 -10.50 -19.27
N PHE A 22 -4.23 -11.42 -18.31
CA PHE A 22 -3.45 -11.28 -17.06
C PHE A 22 -1.94 -11.08 -17.27
N LYS A 23 -1.46 -10.91 -18.52
CA LYS A 23 -0.03 -10.98 -18.85
C LYS A 23 0.83 -9.81 -18.34
N ASN A 24 0.23 -8.72 -17.84
CA ASN A 24 0.98 -7.50 -17.48
C ASN A 24 0.64 -6.95 -16.07
N GLN A 25 0.03 -7.73 -15.18
CA GLN A 25 -0.20 -7.24 -13.80
C GLN A 25 1.08 -7.32 -12.97
N LEU A 26 1.32 -6.31 -12.16
CA LEU A 26 2.40 -6.29 -11.18
C LEU A 26 2.10 -7.33 -10.09
N ALA A 27 3.03 -8.25 -9.85
CA ALA A 27 2.93 -9.16 -8.73
C ALA A 27 3.16 -8.39 -7.41
N THR A 28 2.12 -8.32 -6.59
CA THR A 28 2.05 -7.38 -5.47
C THR A 28 2.14 -8.07 -4.11
N LEU A 29 2.93 -7.46 -3.22
CA LEU A 29 3.00 -7.78 -1.80
C LEU A 29 2.36 -6.63 -0.99
N ASP A 30 1.26 -6.94 -0.29
CA ASP A 30 0.58 -6.00 0.62
C ASP A 30 1.04 -6.24 2.07
N ILE A 31 1.63 -5.23 2.70
CA ILE A 31 2.12 -5.31 4.09
C ILE A 31 1.25 -4.41 4.97
N PHE A 32 0.83 -4.93 6.12
CA PHE A 32 -0.20 -4.30 6.95
C PHE A 32 -1.54 -4.23 6.20
N ALA A 33 -1.90 -5.35 5.58
CA ALA A 33 -2.94 -5.42 4.57
C ALA A 33 -4.35 -5.11 5.11
N GLY A 34 -4.58 -5.28 6.41
CA GLY A 34 -5.89 -5.21 7.03
C GLY A 34 -6.85 -6.17 6.33
N CYS A 35 -8.07 -5.72 6.06
CA CYS A 35 -9.05 -6.49 5.28
C CYS A 35 -8.88 -6.36 3.75
N GLY A 36 -7.83 -5.69 3.26
CA GLY A 36 -7.49 -5.64 1.84
C GLY A 36 -8.04 -4.46 1.04
N GLY A 37 -8.57 -3.42 1.69
CA GLY A 37 -9.16 -2.28 0.98
C GLY A 37 -8.21 -1.56 0.00
N LEU A 38 -6.91 -1.50 0.30
CA LEU A 38 -5.90 -0.92 -0.60
C LEU A 38 -5.62 -1.88 -1.78
N SER A 39 -5.38 -3.16 -1.50
CA SER A 39 -5.24 -4.22 -2.51
C SER A 39 -6.43 -4.25 -3.47
N GLU A 40 -7.65 -4.29 -2.96
CA GLU A 40 -8.88 -4.31 -3.76
C GLU A 40 -8.96 -3.11 -4.73
N GLY A 41 -8.60 -1.91 -4.26
CA GLY A 41 -8.57 -0.72 -5.13
C GLY A 41 -7.54 -0.84 -6.26
N LEU A 42 -6.35 -1.36 -5.94
CA LEU A 42 -5.26 -1.56 -6.90
C LEU A 42 -5.58 -2.67 -7.90
N GLU A 43 -6.19 -3.77 -7.46
CA GLU A 43 -6.62 -4.87 -8.32
C GLU A 43 -7.75 -4.44 -9.28
N ARG A 44 -8.73 -3.67 -8.79
CA ARG A 44 -9.80 -3.10 -9.63
C ARG A 44 -9.29 -2.19 -10.73
N SER A 45 -8.16 -1.49 -10.51
CA SER A 45 -7.53 -0.69 -11.56
C SER A 45 -6.96 -1.54 -12.70
N GLY A 46 -6.76 -2.85 -12.46
CA GLY A 46 -6.22 -3.80 -13.42
C GLY A 46 -4.69 -3.83 -13.51
N VAL A 47 -3.98 -3.00 -12.73
CA VAL A 47 -2.51 -2.90 -12.78
C VAL A 47 -1.79 -3.86 -11.83
N SER A 48 -2.47 -4.28 -10.77
CA SER A 48 -1.91 -5.06 -9.67
C SER A 48 -2.61 -6.40 -9.54
N GLN A 49 -1.87 -7.42 -9.12
CA GLN A 49 -2.42 -8.67 -8.62
C GLN A 49 -1.73 -8.99 -7.29
N THR A 50 -2.48 -8.94 -6.19
CA THR A 50 -1.94 -9.25 -4.87
C THR A 50 -1.69 -10.75 -4.76
N LYS A 51 -0.42 -11.13 -4.69
CA LYS A 51 0.05 -12.51 -4.57
C LYS A 51 0.37 -12.88 -3.13
N TRP A 52 0.77 -11.90 -2.33
CA TRP A 52 1.15 -12.07 -0.94
C TRP A 52 0.58 -10.94 -0.10
N ALA A 53 0.10 -11.28 1.09
CA ALA A 53 -0.35 -10.32 2.08
C ALA A 53 0.21 -10.67 3.46
N ILE A 54 0.67 -9.67 4.21
CA ILE A 54 1.11 -9.82 5.59
C ILE A 54 0.20 -8.97 6.47
N GLU A 55 -0.45 -9.62 7.42
CA GLU A 55 -1.33 -8.98 8.39
C GLU A 55 -1.06 -9.56 9.78
N TYR A 56 -1.10 -8.75 10.84
CA TYR A 56 -0.85 -9.22 12.19
C TYR A 56 -2.14 -9.69 12.87
N GLU A 57 -3.26 -9.02 12.63
CA GLU A 57 -4.55 -9.29 13.25
C GLU A 57 -5.31 -10.39 12.49
N GLU A 58 -5.47 -11.56 13.13
CA GLU A 58 -6.12 -12.73 12.55
C GLU A 58 -7.50 -12.44 11.91
N PRO A 59 -8.45 -11.73 12.55
CA PRO A 59 -9.74 -11.44 11.91
C PRO A 59 -9.62 -10.60 10.64
N ALA A 60 -8.61 -9.73 10.54
CA ALA A 60 -8.37 -8.94 9.35
C ALA A 60 -7.75 -9.79 8.24
N GLY A 61 -6.80 -10.67 8.58
CA GLY A 61 -6.22 -11.63 7.65
C GLY A 61 -7.25 -12.64 7.10
N GLU A 62 -8.15 -13.13 7.95
CA GLU A 62 -9.28 -13.97 7.52
C GLU A 62 -10.18 -13.23 6.53
N ALA A 63 -10.53 -11.96 6.83
CA ALA A 63 -11.31 -11.13 5.93
C ALA A 63 -10.58 -10.87 4.60
N PHE A 64 -9.26 -10.66 4.62
CA PHE A 64 -8.45 -10.52 3.41
C PHE A 64 -8.55 -11.80 2.56
N ASN A 65 -8.32 -12.97 3.17
CA ASN A 65 -8.33 -14.26 2.49
C ASN A 65 -9.68 -14.59 1.84
N LEU A 66 -10.80 -14.18 2.45
CA LEU A 66 -12.13 -14.35 1.88
C LEU A 66 -12.33 -13.57 0.57
N ASN A 67 -11.68 -12.40 0.43
CA ASN A 67 -11.81 -11.53 -0.74
C ASN A 67 -10.71 -11.76 -1.78
N HIS A 68 -9.54 -12.25 -1.37
CA HIS A 68 -8.38 -12.50 -2.22
C HIS A 68 -7.90 -13.97 -2.11
N PRO A 69 -8.71 -14.96 -2.53
CA PRO A 69 -8.43 -16.39 -2.29
C PRO A 69 -7.20 -16.93 -3.03
N GLU A 70 -6.72 -16.20 -4.04
CA GLU A 70 -5.51 -16.55 -4.81
C GLU A 70 -4.22 -16.04 -4.15
N ALA A 71 -4.32 -15.16 -3.14
CA ALA A 71 -3.18 -14.61 -2.44
C ALA A 71 -2.75 -15.54 -1.30
N SER A 72 -1.43 -15.64 -1.07
CA SER A 72 -0.90 -16.24 0.15
C SER A 72 -0.93 -15.22 1.27
N VAL A 73 -1.80 -15.44 2.27
CA VAL A 73 -1.96 -14.56 3.43
C VAL A 73 -1.17 -15.11 4.61
N PHE A 74 -0.27 -14.30 5.16
CA PHE A 74 0.53 -14.61 6.34
C PHE A 74 0.04 -13.80 7.52
N VAL A 75 -0.65 -14.47 8.46
CA VAL A 75 -1.12 -13.87 9.71
C VAL A 75 0.01 -13.86 10.73
N ASN A 76 0.92 -12.89 10.64
CA ASN A 76 2.11 -12.82 11.46
C ASN A 76 2.72 -11.41 11.52
N ASN A 77 3.70 -11.21 12.40
CA ASN A 77 4.49 -9.99 12.46
C ASN A 77 5.37 -9.88 11.20
N CYS A 78 5.30 -8.75 10.49
CA CYS A 78 6.10 -8.52 9.29
C CYS A 78 7.62 -8.67 9.49
N ASN A 79 8.16 -8.40 10.68
CA ASN A 79 9.59 -8.60 10.98
C ASN A 79 9.96 -10.10 11.02
N VAL A 80 9.05 -10.94 11.51
CA VAL A 80 9.20 -12.41 11.51
C VAL A 80 9.20 -12.92 10.08
N ILE A 81 8.25 -12.44 9.27
CA ILE A 81 8.12 -12.82 7.87
C ILE A 81 9.34 -12.38 7.06
N LEU A 82 9.83 -11.15 7.24
CA LEU A 82 11.03 -10.68 6.55
C LEU A 82 12.26 -11.50 6.97
N SER A 83 12.43 -11.79 8.26
CA SER A 83 13.52 -12.63 8.76
C SER A 83 13.48 -14.03 8.14
N ALA A 84 12.29 -14.64 8.08
CA ALA A 84 12.11 -15.94 7.44
C ALA A 84 12.39 -15.93 5.93
N ILE A 85 12.00 -14.86 5.22
CA ILE A 85 12.31 -14.66 3.81
C ILE A 85 13.83 -14.62 3.63
N MET A 86 14.54 -13.77 4.39
CA MET A 86 15.98 -13.60 4.26
C MET A 86 16.73 -14.90 4.59
N SER A 87 16.36 -15.59 5.67
CA SER A 87 16.94 -16.90 5.99
C SER A 87 16.70 -17.93 4.88
N ALA A 88 15.49 -17.98 4.30
CA ALA A 88 15.17 -18.92 3.22
C ALA A 88 15.88 -18.59 1.89
N CYS A 89 16.34 -17.34 1.70
CA CYS A 89 17.19 -16.92 0.59
C CYS A 89 18.69 -17.14 0.85
N GLY A 90 19.09 -17.43 2.10
CA GLY A 90 20.49 -17.54 2.50
C GLY A 90 21.14 -16.21 2.90
N ASP A 91 20.35 -15.17 3.14
CA ASP A 91 20.80 -13.81 3.49
C ASP A 91 20.69 -13.54 5.01
N GLU A 92 20.89 -14.57 5.83
CA GLU A 92 20.70 -14.47 7.29
C GLU A 92 21.73 -13.56 7.98
N ASP A 93 22.95 -13.49 7.44
CA ASP A 93 24.03 -12.65 7.96
C ASP A 93 23.76 -11.15 7.77
N ASP A 94 22.98 -10.78 6.75
CA ASP A 94 22.57 -9.41 6.46
C ASP A 94 21.26 -9.03 7.18
N CYS A 95 20.59 -10.00 7.81
CA CYS A 95 19.30 -9.80 8.47
C CYS A 95 19.46 -9.22 9.88
N MET A 96 19.35 -7.89 9.99
CA MET A 96 19.33 -7.19 11.27
C MET A 96 17.93 -7.23 11.92
N SER A 97 17.51 -8.41 12.40
CA SER A 97 16.25 -8.61 13.13
C SER A 97 16.45 -8.72 14.65
N THR A 98 15.39 -8.51 15.42
CA THR A 98 15.45 -8.78 16.88
C THR A 98 15.55 -10.29 17.14
N PRO A 99 16.18 -10.73 18.25
CA PRO A 99 16.27 -12.14 18.58
C PRO A 99 14.90 -12.84 18.62
N GLU A 100 13.87 -12.14 19.12
CA GLU A 100 12.51 -12.67 19.17
C GLU A 100 11.94 -12.94 17.78
N ALA A 101 12.17 -12.04 16.83
CA ALA A 101 11.71 -12.21 15.46
C ALA A 101 12.44 -13.36 14.76
N SER A 102 13.75 -13.48 14.94
CA SER A 102 14.55 -14.59 14.40
C SER A 102 14.12 -15.95 14.98
N ASP A 103 13.88 -16.01 16.28
CA ASP A 103 13.44 -17.25 16.95
C ASP A 103 12.03 -17.66 16.54
N GLN A 104 11.16 -16.70 16.24
CA GLN A 104 9.83 -16.97 15.68
C GLN A 104 9.91 -17.39 14.21
N ALA A 105 10.79 -16.79 13.41
CA ALA A 105 10.98 -17.13 12.00
C ALA A 105 11.41 -18.60 11.83
N LYS A 106 12.29 -19.10 12.70
CA LYS A 106 12.73 -20.51 12.74
C LYS A 106 11.61 -21.51 13.08
N LYS A 107 10.49 -21.05 13.62
CA LYS A 107 9.34 -21.88 14.02
C LYS A 107 8.24 -21.92 12.97
N LEU A 108 8.35 -21.14 11.89
CA LEU A 108 7.40 -21.22 10.78
C LEU A 108 7.47 -22.59 10.12
N ASP A 109 6.35 -23.07 9.63
CA ASP A 109 6.31 -24.37 8.97
C ASP A 109 6.90 -24.31 7.56
N GLU A 110 7.43 -25.45 7.09
CA GLU A 110 8.05 -25.54 5.75
C GLU A 110 7.08 -25.17 4.62
N ASN A 111 5.77 -25.42 4.79
CA ASN A 111 4.79 -25.09 3.76
C ASN A 111 4.55 -23.58 3.68
N GLU A 112 4.52 -22.87 4.81
CA GLU A 112 4.50 -21.41 4.88
C GLU A 112 5.77 -20.84 4.24
N ILE A 113 6.95 -21.35 4.60
CA ILE A 113 8.24 -20.89 4.07
C ILE A 113 8.31 -21.03 2.54
N ASN A 114 7.76 -22.10 1.99
CA ASN A 114 7.72 -22.35 0.54
C ASN A 114 6.79 -21.39 -0.21
N LYS A 115 5.80 -20.78 0.47
CA LYS A 115 4.89 -19.79 -0.12
C LYS A 115 5.41 -18.36 -0.04
N LEU A 116 6.42 -18.11 0.79
CA LEU A 116 7.01 -16.79 0.96
C LEU A 116 7.59 -16.25 -0.37
N PRO A 117 7.42 -14.95 -0.65
CA PRO A 117 8.00 -14.35 -1.84
C PRO A 117 9.53 -14.34 -1.78
N ARG A 118 10.16 -14.37 -2.96
CA ARG A 118 11.61 -14.23 -3.15
C ARG A 118 11.93 -12.96 -3.94
N PRO A 119 13.13 -12.37 -3.78
CA PRO A 119 13.59 -11.28 -4.64
C PRO A 119 13.43 -11.63 -6.13
N GLY A 120 12.97 -10.66 -6.92
CA GLY A 120 12.62 -10.85 -8.33
C GLY A 120 11.21 -11.38 -8.60
N GLN A 121 10.46 -11.80 -7.58
CA GLN A 121 9.03 -12.17 -7.72
C GLN A 121 8.05 -11.04 -7.37
N VAL A 122 8.51 -10.03 -6.62
CA VAL A 122 7.68 -8.92 -6.14
C VAL A 122 7.95 -7.69 -7.01
N ASP A 123 6.98 -7.33 -7.85
CA ASP A 123 7.06 -6.13 -8.71
C ASP A 123 6.57 -4.88 -7.98
N PHE A 124 5.63 -5.01 -7.04
CA PHE A 124 5.02 -3.90 -6.34
C PHE A 124 4.84 -4.23 -4.86
N ILE A 125 5.20 -3.28 -4.00
CA ILE A 125 4.90 -3.34 -2.57
C ILE A 125 3.95 -2.19 -2.21
N ASN A 126 2.85 -2.50 -1.54
CA ASN A 126 1.99 -1.49 -0.93
C ASN A 126 1.76 -1.78 0.55
N GLY A 127 1.36 -0.76 1.30
CA GLY A 127 1.08 -0.96 2.71
C GLY A 127 0.78 0.31 3.49
N GLY A 128 0.14 0.12 4.64
CA GLY A 128 -0.25 1.18 5.56
C GLY A 128 0.35 0.97 6.96
N PRO A 129 1.68 1.13 7.15
CA PRO A 129 2.33 0.84 8.43
C PRO A 129 1.66 1.63 9.59
N PRO A 130 1.33 0.95 10.70
CA PRO A 130 0.57 1.55 11.79
C PRO A 130 1.34 2.71 12.42
N CYS A 131 0.61 3.79 12.63
CA CYS A 131 1.17 5.09 12.97
C CYS A 131 0.52 5.62 14.27
N GLN A 132 0.16 4.76 15.24
CA GLN A 132 -0.67 5.20 16.39
C GLN A 132 0.07 6.12 17.37
N GLY A 133 1.41 6.13 17.35
CA GLY A 133 2.22 7.16 18.01
C GLY A 133 2.02 8.59 17.46
N PHE A 134 1.50 8.71 16.24
CA PHE A 134 1.41 9.95 15.47
C PHE A 134 0.07 10.67 15.62
N SER A 135 -0.90 10.01 16.27
CA SER A 135 -2.20 10.62 16.52
C SER A 135 -2.12 11.54 17.74
N GLY A 136 -2.44 12.83 17.55
CA GLY A 136 -2.51 13.81 18.66
C GLY A 136 -3.58 13.49 19.71
N MET A 137 -4.44 12.50 19.44
CA MET A 137 -5.48 11.99 20.33
C MET A 137 -4.98 10.84 21.23
N ASN A 138 -3.77 10.31 20.98
CA ASN A 138 -3.22 9.24 21.80
C ASN A 138 -2.57 9.83 23.06
N ARG A 139 -3.21 9.60 24.22
CA ARG A 139 -2.71 10.00 25.55
C ARG A 139 -1.33 9.42 25.89
N PHE A 140 -0.88 8.40 25.17
CA PHE A 140 0.37 7.69 25.40
C PHE A 140 1.41 7.87 24.27
N ASN A 141 1.40 8.99 23.55
CA ASN A 141 2.30 9.25 22.41
C ASN A 141 3.83 9.21 22.73
N LYS A 142 4.21 9.12 24.01
CA LYS A 142 5.60 8.94 24.49
C LYS A 142 5.92 7.54 25.03
N SER A 143 4.99 6.60 24.98
CA SER A 143 5.21 5.24 25.48
C SER A 143 6.25 4.51 24.62
N ALA A 144 6.87 3.45 25.17
CA ALA A 144 7.75 2.57 24.41
C ALA A 144 7.03 1.98 23.18
N TRP A 145 5.74 1.65 23.31
CA TRP A 145 4.88 1.18 22.23
C TRP A 145 4.70 2.19 21.09
N SER A 146 4.66 3.49 21.40
CA SER A 146 4.63 4.56 20.40
C SER A 146 5.91 4.63 19.57
N LYS A 147 7.07 4.31 20.18
CA LYS A 147 8.37 4.24 19.48
C LYS A 147 8.45 3.00 18.59
N VAL A 148 8.01 1.84 19.08
CA VAL A 148 7.93 0.58 18.31
C VAL A 148 7.03 0.74 17.06
N GLN A 149 5.94 1.50 17.16
CA GLN A 149 5.12 1.77 15.97
C GLN A 149 5.78 2.75 14.98
N CYS A 150 6.59 3.70 15.45
CA CYS A 150 7.42 4.51 14.56
C CYS A 150 8.45 3.64 13.82
N GLU A 151 8.87 2.52 14.41
CA GLU A 151 9.79 1.54 13.80
C GLU A 151 9.12 0.70 12.71
N MET A 152 7.79 0.58 12.67
CA MET A 152 7.10 -0.20 11.61
C MET A 152 7.26 0.43 10.22
N ILE A 153 7.50 1.73 10.14
CA ILE A 153 7.89 2.39 8.88
C ILE A 153 9.29 1.93 8.46
N LEU A 154 10.22 1.73 9.39
CA LEU A 154 11.55 1.20 9.08
C LEU A 154 11.45 -0.24 8.60
N ALA A 155 10.67 -1.08 9.30
CA ALA A 155 10.39 -2.44 8.85
C ALA A 155 9.82 -2.45 7.41
N PHE A 156 8.84 -1.59 7.12
CA PHE A 156 8.26 -1.48 5.79
C PHE A 156 9.27 -1.03 4.72
N LEU A 157 10.19 -0.12 5.05
CA LEU A 157 11.27 0.31 4.17
C LEU A 157 12.32 -0.81 3.97
N SER A 158 12.57 -1.65 4.96
CA SER A 158 13.46 -2.82 4.81
C SER A 158 12.94 -3.80 3.76
N PHE A 159 11.62 -3.96 3.62
CA PHE A 159 11.05 -4.73 2.51
C PHE A 159 11.35 -4.09 1.15
N ALA A 160 11.26 -2.76 1.03
CA ALA A 160 11.60 -2.06 -0.20
C ALA A 160 13.09 -2.22 -0.56
N ASP A 161 13.97 -2.13 0.45
CA ASP A 161 15.42 -2.28 0.28
C ASP A 161 15.80 -3.71 -0.15
N TYR A 162 15.18 -4.71 0.48
CA TYR A 162 15.49 -6.12 0.22
C TYR A 162 14.91 -6.61 -1.12
N PHE A 163 13.63 -6.34 -1.39
CA PHE A 163 12.96 -6.83 -2.61
C PHE A 163 13.25 -5.99 -3.86
N ARG A 164 13.61 -4.71 -3.69
CA ARG A 164 13.79 -3.74 -4.78
C ARG A 164 12.64 -3.77 -5.82
N PRO A 165 11.37 -3.63 -5.40
CA PRO A 165 10.24 -3.66 -6.34
C PRO A 165 10.29 -2.51 -7.34
N LYS A 166 9.63 -2.66 -8.49
CA LYS A 166 9.48 -1.60 -9.50
C LYS A 166 8.74 -0.39 -8.94
N TYR A 167 7.71 -0.64 -8.14
CA TYR A 167 6.90 0.38 -7.49
C TYR A 167 6.77 0.11 -5.99
N PHE A 168 6.59 1.17 -5.23
CA PHE A 168 6.33 1.12 -3.79
C PHE A 168 5.32 2.20 -3.41
N LEU A 169 4.31 1.83 -2.62
CA LEU A 169 3.25 2.73 -2.16
C LEU A 169 3.07 2.64 -0.65
N LEU A 170 3.33 3.76 0.04
CA LEU A 170 3.04 3.92 1.46
C LEU A 170 1.80 4.80 1.63
N GLU A 171 0.75 4.25 2.25
CA GLU A 171 -0.41 5.00 2.73
C GLU A 171 -0.24 5.32 4.22
N ASN A 172 -0.66 6.53 4.64
CA ASN A 172 -0.77 6.83 6.06
C ASN A 172 -1.80 7.94 6.35
N VAL A 173 -2.06 8.19 7.64
CA VAL A 173 -2.88 9.32 8.10
C VAL A 173 -2.30 10.65 7.63
N ARG A 174 -3.17 11.63 7.36
CA ARG A 174 -2.78 13.00 6.95
C ARG A 174 -1.65 13.60 7.80
N ASN A 175 -1.70 13.39 9.12
CA ASN A 175 -0.76 14.02 10.05
C ASN A 175 0.67 13.47 9.93
N PHE A 176 0.86 12.34 9.25
CA PHE A 176 2.15 11.70 9.02
C PHE A 176 3.22 12.69 8.50
N VAL A 177 2.85 13.57 7.57
CA VAL A 177 3.78 14.55 6.97
C VAL A 177 4.28 15.63 7.94
N SER A 178 3.59 15.82 9.08
CA SER A 178 3.84 16.92 10.02
C SER A 178 4.23 16.47 11.43
N PHE A 179 3.91 15.23 11.80
CA PHE A 179 4.15 14.71 13.14
C PHE A 179 5.63 14.68 13.48
N ASN A 180 5.97 14.94 14.76
CA ASN A 180 7.35 15.04 15.24
C ASN A 180 8.23 15.92 14.32
N LYS A 181 7.70 17.09 13.95
CA LYS A 181 8.34 18.05 13.01
C LYS A 181 8.61 17.47 11.62
N GLY A 182 7.83 16.45 11.22
CA GLY A 182 7.98 15.72 9.96
C GLY A 182 9.21 14.80 9.91
N GLN A 183 9.84 14.47 11.05
CA GLN A 183 11.07 13.67 11.05
C GLN A 183 10.88 12.31 10.40
N THR A 184 9.84 11.55 10.75
CA THR A 184 9.60 10.21 10.18
C THR A 184 9.25 10.28 8.69
N PHE A 185 8.45 11.26 8.29
CA PHE A 185 8.15 11.51 6.89
C PHE A 185 9.44 11.81 6.10
N ARG A 186 10.29 12.71 6.61
CA ARG A 186 11.58 13.03 5.99
C ARG A 186 12.52 11.83 5.95
N LEU A 187 12.53 11.01 6.99
CA LEU A 187 13.30 9.77 7.03
C LEU A 187 12.84 8.81 5.94
N ALA A 188 11.53 8.56 5.81
CA ALA A 188 11.02 7.68 4.77
C ALA A 188 11.38 8.17 3.35
N ILE A 189 11.24 9.47 3.10
CA ILE A 189 11.65 10.07 1.81
C ILE A 189 13.16 9.94 1.61
N ALA A 190 13.98 10.26 2.64
CA ALA A 190 15.43 10.18 2.54
C ALA A 190 15.90 8.74 2.29
N SER A 191 15.34 7.75 2.99
CA SER A 191 15.66 6.34 2.81
C SER A 191 15.33 5.85 1.40
N LEU A 192 14.14 6.21 0.86
CA LEU A 192 13.77 5.84 -0.51
C LEU A 192 14.70 6.50 -1.55
N LEU A 193 15.06 7.77 -1.36
CA LEU A 193 16.02 8.46 -2.23
C LEU A 193 17.42 7.86 -2.14
N GLU A 194 17.87 7.46 -0.95
CA GLU A 194 19.16 6.80 -0.72
C GLU A 194 19.20 5.40 -1.36
N MET A 195 18.08 4.69 -1.37
CA MET A 195 17.91 3.45 -2.14
C MET A 195 17.92 3.69 -3.66
N GLY A 196 17.85 4.94 -4.13
CA GLY A 196 17.84 5.30 -5.55
C GLY A 196 16.46 5.40 -6.19
N TYR A 197 15.38 5.33 -5.41
CA TYR A 197 14.03 5.49 -5.94
C TYR A 197 13.73 6.94 -6.34
N GLN A 198 12.93 7.09 -7.39
CA GLN A 198 12.19 8.32 -7.64
C GLN A 198 11.03 8.38 -6.65
N VAL A 199 10.75 9.56 -6.07
CA VAL A 199 9.74 9.68 -5.00
C VAL A 199 8.76 10.82 -5.28
N ARG A 200 7.47 10.56 -5.10
CA ARG A 200 6.39 11.56 -5.09
C ARG A 200 5.55 11.37 -3.84
N PHE A 201 5.15 12.46 -3.19
CA PHE A 201 4.31 12.38 -1.98
C PHE A 201 3.17 13.40 -2.06
N GLY A 202 2.08 13.14 -1.35
CA GLY A 202 0.87 13.92 -1.49
C GLY A 202 -0.16 13.63 -0.42
N ILE A 203 -1.15 14.52 -0.28
CA ILE A 203 -2.33 14.25 0.53
C ILE A 203 -3.55 14.30 -0.38
N LEU A 204 -4.35 13.24 -0.35
CA LEU A 204 -5.61 13.12 -1.09
C LEU A 204 -6.79 13.00 -0.10
N ASP A 205 -7.98 13.46 -0.49
CA ASP A 205 -9.23 13.26 0.26
C ASP A 205 -10.13 12.30 -0.50
N ALA A 206 -10.51 11.18 0.11
CA ALA A 206 -11.41 10.19 -0.48
C ALA A 206 -12.74 10.82 -0.98
N GLY A 207 -13.16 11.92 -0.35
CA GLY A 207 -14.33 12.69 -0.77
C GLY A 207 -14.30 13.11 -2.24
N ALA A 208 -13.12 13.46 -2.73
CA ALA A 208 -12.92 13.90 -4.11
C ALA A 208 -12.91 12.74 -5.14
N PHE A 209 -12.97 11.50 -4.67
CA PHE A 209 -12.94 10.28 -5.48
C PHE A 209 -14.24 9.47 -5.38
N GLY A 210 -15.35 10.12 -5.00
CA GLY A 210 -16.69 9.52 -5.06
C GLY A 210 -17.19 8.90 -3.76
N VAL A 211 -16.50 9.14 -2.63
CA VAL A 211 -16.94 8.68 -1.31
C VAL A 211 -17.61 9.82 -0.56
N SER A 212 -18.75 9.60 0.11
CA SER A 212 -19.43 10.62 0.92
C SER A 212 -18.77 10.86 2.30
N GLN A 213 -17.43 10.86 2.34
CA GLN A 213 -16.64 10.96 3.57
C GLN A 213 -15.39 11.80 3.34
N SER A 214 -15.16 12.80 4.20
CA SER A 214 -13.84 13.45 4.26
C SER A 214 -12.84 12.53 4.95
N ARG A 215 -11.96 11.93 4.17
CA ARG A 215 -10.91 11.03 4.65
C ARG A 215 -9.61 11.39 3.95
N LYS A 216 -8.85 12.25 4.62
CA LYS A 216 -7.54 12.74 4.16
C LYS A 216 -6.46 11.73 4.49
N ARG A 217 -5.69 11.34 3.49
CA ARG A 217 -4.58 10.37 3.59
C ARG A 217 -3.35 10.89 2.89
N ALA A 218 -2.21 10.66 3.54
CA ALA A 218 -0.90 10.91 2.97
C ALA A 218 -0.49 9.67 2.17
N PHE A 219 0.05 9.89 1.00
CA PHE A 219 0.58 8.85 0.12
C PHE A 219 2.02 9.19 -0.24
N ILE A 220 2.88 8.18 -0.28
CA ILE A 220 4.21 8.26 -0.86
C ILE A 220 4.31 7.19 -1.94
N TRP A 221 4.48 7.62 -3.18
CA TRP A 221 4.90 6.82 -4.30
C TRP A 221 6.41 6.78 -4.38
N ALA A 222 6.96 5.60 -4.61
CA ALA A 222 8.32 5.41 -5.08
C ALA A 222 8.33 4.51 -6.33
N ALA A 223 9.17 4.86 -7.30
CA ALA A 223 9.37 4.09 -8.52
C ALA A 223 10.87 3.88 -8.76
N SER A 224 11.25 2.67 -9.18
CA SER A 224 12.65 2.34 -9.46
C SER A 224 13.22 3.25 -10.57
N PRO A 225 14.55 3.41 -10.71
CA PRO A 225 15.15 4.32 -11.70
C PRO A 225 14.71 4.08 -13.14
N GLU A 226 14.42 2.83 -13.50
CA GLU A 226 14.04 2.42 -14.85
C GLU A 226 12.55 2.60 -15.14
N GLU A 227 11.76 2.94 -14.12
CA GLU A 227 10.30 3.02 -14.19
C GLU A 227 9.82 4.47 -14.24
N THR A 228 8.58 4.69 -14.69
CA THR A 228 8.00 6.04 -14.69
C THR A 228 7.27 6.29 -13.37
N LEU A 229 7.68 7.32 -12.62
CA LEU A 229 7.04 7.70 -11.37
C LEU A 229 5.56 8.08 -11.60
N PRO A 230 4.58 7.40 -10.97
CA PRO A 230 3.17 7.65 -11.22
C PRO A 230 2.74 9.09 -10.89
N ASP A 231 1.84 9.63 -11.70
CA ASP A 231 1.17 10.90 -11.42
C ASP A 231 0.02 10.73 -10.41
N TRP A 232 -0.42 11.84 -9.83
CA TRP A 232 -1.60 11.83 -8.96
C TRP A 232 -2.88 11.66 -9.78
N PRO A 233 -3.87 10.89 -9.30
CA PRO A 233 -5.16 10.84 -9.95
C PRO A 233 -5.84 12.20 -9.81
N GLU A 234 -6.36 12.73 -10.92
CA GLU A 234 -7.14 13.95 -10.90
C GLU A 234 -8.42 13.73 -10.07
N PRO A 235 -8.79 14.69 -9.20
CA PRO A 235 -10.06 14.64 -8.49
C PRO A 235 -11.25 14.46 -9.45
N MET A 236 -12.15 13.53 -9.12
CA MET A 236 -13.30 13.21 -9.99
C MET A 236 -14.61 13.84 -9.52
N HIS A 237 -14.69 14.23 -8.25
CA HIS A 237 -15.92 14.73 -7.63
C HIS A 237 -15.65 16.04 -6.89
N VAL A 238 -16.58 16.98 -7.00
CA VAL A 238 -16.59 18.18 -6.16
C VAL A 238 -16.84 17.76 -4.72
N PHE A 239 -15.88 18.05 -3.84
CA PHE A 239 -16.00 17.79 -2.41
C PHE A 239 -15.61 19.02 -1.59
N ALA A 240 -16.34 19.25 -0.50
CA ALA A 240 -16.10 20.38 0.38
C ALA A 240 -14.78 20.23 1.12
N GLY A 241 -13.80 21.10 0.84
CA GLY A 241 -12.50 21.07 1.51
C GLY A 241 -11.54 22.13 1.00
N SER A 242 -10.66 22.60 1.89
CA SER A 242 -9.52 23.43 1.50
C SER A 242 -8.49 22.61 0.74
N GLU A 243 -7.70 23.27 -0.10
CA GLU A 243 -6.53 22.67 -0.74
C GLU A 243 -5.61 22.00 0.30
N LEU A 244 -5.19 20.77 0.01
CA LEU A 244 -4.42 19.94 0.95
C LEU A 244 -2.93 20.20 0.74
N LYS A 245 -2.42 21.17 1.49
CA LYS A 245 -1.03 21.60 1.42
C LYS A 245 -0.15 20.89 2.43
N ILE A 246 1.07 20.58 2.00
CA ILE A 246 2.20 20.14 2.80
C ILE A 246 3.17 21.31 2.89
N SER A 247 3.49 21.75 4.09
CA SER A 247 4.53 22.78 4.29
C SER A 247 5.90 22.17 4.07
N LEU A 248 6.62 22.69 3.08
CA LEU A 248 8.03 22.43 2.84
C LEU A 248 8.87 23.42 3.66
N GLY A 249 10.19 23.21 3.68
CA GLY A 249 11.13 24.16 4.28
C GLY A 249 10.99 25.57 3.66
N SER A 250 11.55 26.57 4.34
CA SER A 250 11.61 27.97 3.84
C SER A 250 10.26 28.58 3.42
N GLY A 251 9.16 28.20 4.09
CA GLY A 251 7.83 28.77 3.85
C GLY A 251 7.17 28.32 2.53
N THR A 252 7.76 27.38 1.81
CA THR A 252 7.18 26.82 0.58
C THR A 252 6.07 25.84 0.92
N GLN A 253 5.05 25.73 0.07
CA GLN A 253 3.96 24.77 0.23
C GLN A 253 3.78 23.96 -1.05
N TYR A 254 3.45 22.69 -0.88
CA TYR A 254 3.18 21.76 -1.99
C TYR A 254 1.78 21.17 -1.85
N ALA A 255 1.04 21.12 -2.96
CA ALA A 255 -0.25 20.44 -3.05
C ALA A 255 -0.15 19.37 -4.15
N ALA A 256 -0.62 18.16 -3.84
CA ALA A 256 -0.60 17.04 -4.78
C ALA A 256 -1.64 17.18 -5.89
N VAL A 257 -2.82 17.67 -5.52
CA VAL A 257 -3.95 17.91 -6.42
C VAL A 257 -4.59 19.24 -6.08
N ARG A 258 -5.23 19.86 -7.07
CA ARG A 258 -5.99 21.10 -6.90
C ARG A 258 -7.16 20.91 -5.95
N SER A 259 -7.60 22.00 -5.30
CA SER A 259 -8.87 21.98 -4.56
C SER A 259 -10.05 21.80 -5.52
N THR A 260 -10.99 20.94 -5.14
CA THR A 260 -12.24 20.72 -5.86
C THR A 260 -13.35 21.68 -5.46
N ALA A 261 -13.11 22.61 -4.53
CA ALA A 261 -14.16 23.46 -3.96
C ALA A 261 -14.87 24.34 -5.00
N THR A 262 -14.21 24.62 -6.13
CA THR A 262 -14.73 25.45 -7.22
C THR A 262 -15.01 24.66 -8.50
N GLY A 263 -14.93 23.32 -8.46
CA GLY A 263 -15.05 22.44 -9.62
C GLY A 263 -14.00 21.33 -9.58
N ALA A 264 -14.39 20.13 -10.03
CA ALA A 264 -13.48 19.00 -10.23
C ALA A 264 -12.89 19.03 -11.63
#